data_AF-A0A3S4X786-F1
#
_entry.id   AF-A0A3S4X786-F1
#
_cell.length_a   1.000
_cell.length_b   1.000
_cell.length_c   1.000
_cell.angle_alpha   90.00
_cell.angle_beta   90.00
_cell.angle_gamma   90.00
#
_symmetry.space_group_name_H-M   'P 1'
#
loop_
_entity.id
_entity.type
_entity.pdbx_description
1 polymer ?
#
loop_
_entity_poly.entity_id
_entity_poly.type
_entity_poly.pdbx_seq_one_letter_code
_entity_poly.pdbx_strand_id
1 'polypeptide(L)'
;MKDRTIASVAASYDPQAQTVGNWVAKYRKDRATDQDRKKASESAEIAKLRAEKQGAVSGERVPEKSCGLLREGTTVTERYGLINREEGHYPTSSMCRWSGVSRSGCYSWRDRPQCATAIGREVLATMIKDAFADS
;
A
#
# COMPACT_ATOMS: atom_id res chain seq x y z
N MET A 1 -26.25 24.89 -0.63
CA MET A 1 -26.09 25.90 -1.71
C MET A 1 -27.31 25.78 -2.60
N LYS A 2 -28.11 26.83 -2.77
CA LYS A 2 -29.41 26.71 -3.47
C LYS A 2 -29.18 26.50 -4.97
N ASP A 3 -29.61 25.38 -5.52
CA ASP A 3 -29.61 25.09 -6.96
C ASP A 3 -30.60 26.02 -7.68
N ARG A 4 -30.14 27.25 -7.96
CA ARG A 4 -30.88 28.18 -8.80
C ARG A 4 -30.55 27.88 -10.26
N THR A 5 -31.58 27.52 -11.02
CA THR A 5 -31.48 27.32 -12.47
C THR A 5 -31.09 28.62 -13.16
N ILE A 6 -30.29 28.52 -14.22
CA ILE A 6 -29.77 29.66 -15.01
C ILE A 6 -30.91 30.59 -15.48
N ALA A 7 -32.08 30.04 -15.79
CA ALA A 7 -33.28 30.78 -16.15
C ALA A 7 -33.82 31.68 -15.01
N SER A 8 -33.78 31.22 -13.76
CA SER A 8 -34.22 31.99 -12.59
C SER A 8 -33.31 33.18 -12.29
N VAL A 9 -32.01 33.05 -12.55
CA VAL A 9 -31.03 34.13 -12.37
C VAL A 9 -31.17 35.17 -13.49
N ALA A 10 -31.32 34.73 -14.74
CA ALA A 10 -31.49 35.60 -15.90
C ALA A 10 -32.76 36.47 -15.82
N ALA A 11 -33.86 35.92 -15.30
CA ALA A 11 -35.12 36.66 -15.10
C ALA A 11 -35.00 37.83 -14.11
N SER A 12 -33.95 37.86 -13.27
CA SER A 12 -33.79 38.87 -12.20
C SER A 12 -32.82 40.01 -12.53
N TYR A 13 -32.09 39.98 -13.66
CA TYR A 13 -30.99 40.94 -13.88
C TYR A 13 -30.97 41.67 -15.23
N ASP A 14 -31.89 41.41 -16.16
CA ASP A 14 -31.95 42.08 -17.47
C ASP A 14 -30.83 41.79 -18.51
N PRO A 15 -29.94 40.78 -18.38
CA PRO A 15 -29.24 40.25 -19.56
C PRO A 15 -30.02 39.06 -20.14
N GLN A 16 -30.06 38.97 -21.46
CA GLN A 16 -30.64 37.82 -22.18
C GLN A 16 -30.05 36.50 -21.67
N ALA A 17 -30.92 35.50 -21.44
CA ALA A 17 -30.56 34.19 -20.88
C ALA A 17 -29.45 33.46 -21.69
N GLN A 18 -29.33 33.74 -22.99
CA GLN A 18 -28.25 33.22 -23.84
C GLN A 18 -26.86 33.74 -23.44
N THR A 19 -26.74 35.01 -23.03
CA THR A 19 -25.45 35.60 -22.62
C THR A 19 -24.94 34.97 -21.33
N VAL A 20 -25.83 34.74 -20.37
CA VAL A 20 -25.49 34.02 -19.13
C VAL A 20 -25.11 32.58 -19.42
N GLY A 21 -25.83 31.91 -20.34
CA GLY A 21 -25.48 30.56 -20.80
C GLY A 21 -24.08 30.48 -21.41
N ASN A 22 -23.72 31.45 -22.26
CA ASN A 22 -22.39 31.54 -22.87
C ASN A 22 -21.28 31.79 -21.84
N TRP A 23 -21.53 32.64 -20.83
CA TRP A 23 -20.58 32.87 -19.75
C TRP A 23 -20.40 31.65 -18.85
N VAL A 24 -21.47 30.91 -18.54
CA VAL A 24 -21.39 29.65 -17.78
C VAL A 24 -20.65 28.58 -18.57
N ALA A 25 -20.90 28.47 -19.88
CA ALA A 25 -20.20 27.54 -20.75
C ALA A 25 -18.70 27.86 -20.83
N LYS A 26 -18.33 29.14 -20.96
CA LYS A 26 -16.93 29.60 -20.93
C LYS A 26 -16.28 29.29 -19.57
N TYR A 27 -16.94 29.63 -18.47
CA TYR A 27 -16.45 29.38 -17.12
C TYR A 27 -16.24 27.89 -16.81
N ARG A 28 -17.13 27.02 -17.31
CA ARG A 28 -16.98 25.56 -17.18
C ARG A 28 -15.79 25.03 -17.96
N LYS A 29 -15.54 25.54 -19.18
CA LYS A 29 -14.36 25.18 -19.97
C LYS A 29 -13.07 25.63 -19.29
N ASP A 30 -13.01 26.89 -18.85
CA ASP A 30 -11.83 27.44 -18.19
C ASP A 30 -11.51 26.65 -16.89
N ARG A 31 -12.52 26.35 -16.06
CA ARG A 31 -12.31 25.54 -14.84
C ARG A 31 -12.02 24.07 -15.11
N ALA A 32 -12.56 23.47 -16.17
CA ALA A 32 -12.19 22.11 -16.54
C ALA A 32 -10.69 22.03 -16.87
N THR A 33 -10.17 23.01 -17.63
CA THR A 33 -8.74 23.05 -17.96
C THR A 33 -7.85 23.29 -16.74
N ASP A 34 -8.25 24.16 -15.81
CA ASP A 34 -7.49 24.38 -14.57
C ASP A 34 -7.52 23.17 -13.65
N GLN A 35 -8.67 22.48 -13.56
CA GLN A 35 -8.80 21.28 -12.73
C GLN A 35 -8.04 20.10 -13.32
N ASP A 36 -7.99 19.97 -14.63
CA ASP A 36 -7.18 18.93 -15.31
C ASP A 36 -5.68 19.24 -15.22
N ARG A 37 -5.28 20.52 -15.34
CA ARG A 37 -3.89 20.95 -15.07
C ARG A 37 -3.49 20.65 -13.62
N LYS A 38 -4.38 20.91 -12.66
CA LYS A 38 -4.15 20.61 -11.24
C LYS A 38 -4.03 19.11 -10.99
N LYS A 39 -4.94 18.30 -11.52
CA LYS A 39 -4.86 16.83 -11.44
C LYS A 39 -3.59 16.30 -12.08
N ALA A 40 -3.15 16.86 -13.20
CA ALA A 40 -1.90 16.48 -13.85
C ALA A 40 -0.69 16.82 -12.95
N SER A 41 -0.68 17.99 -12.31
CA SER A 41 0.38 18.36 -11.35
C SER A 41 0.37 17.47 -10.11
N GLU A 42 -0.80 17.17 -9.54
CA GLU A 42 -0.95 16.26 -8.40
C GLU A 42 -0.49 14.84 -8.76
N SER A 43 -0.82 14.37 -9.97
CA SER A 43 -0.40 13.06 -10.47
C SER A 43 1.11 12.99 -10.68
N ALA A 44 1.72 14.06 -11.18
CA ALA A 44 3.17 14.15 -11.35
C ALA A 44 3.90 14.18 -10.00
N GLU A 45 3.34 14.88 -9.01
CA GLU A 45 3.89 14.94 -7.65
C GLU A 45 3.74 13.60 -6.93
N ILE A 46 2.60 12.93 -7.07
CA ILE A 46 2.40 11.55 -6.59
C ILE A 46 3.41 10.60 -7.25
N ALA A 47 3.66 10.72 -8.56
CA ALA A 47 4.63 9.90 -9.26
C ALA A 47 6.07 10.16 -8.75
N LYS A 48 6.43 11.43 -8.53
CA LYS A 48 7.73 11.82 -7.97
C LYS A 48 7.91 11.28 -6.56
N LEU A 49 6.92 11.45 -5.68
CA LEU A 49 6.94 10.93 -4.31
C LEU A 49 7.03 9.40 -4.27
N ARG A 50 6.35 8.71 -5.19
CA ARG A 50 6.47 7.24 -5.34
C ARG A 50 7.85 6.83 -5.84
N ALA A 51 8.44 7.55 -6.79
CA ALA A 51 9.78 7.29 -7.29
C ALA A 51 10.86 7.54 -6.22
N GLU A 52 10.72 8.62 -5.44
CA GLU A 52 11.60 8.92 -4.31
C GLU A 52 11.51 7.86 -3.21
N LYS A 53 10.30 7.41 -2.87
CA LYS A 53 10.10 6.26 -1.96
C LYS A 53 10.68 4.96 -2.52
N GLN A 54 10.68 4.74 -3.83
CA GLN A 54 11.31 3.58 -4.45
C GLN A 54 12.85 3.69 -4.46
N GLY A 55 13.39 4.89 -4.69
CA GLY A 55 14.82 5.17 -4.66
C GLY A 55 15.45 5.06 -3.28
N ALA A 56 14.73 5.47 -2.22
CA ALA A 56 15.19 5.32 -0.84
C ALA A 56 15.16 3.86 -0.32
N VAL A 57 14.51 2.95 -1.06
CA VAL A 57 14.53 1.50 -0.82
C VAL A 57 15.47 0.82 -1.83
N SER A 58 16.50 1.52 -2.32
CA SER A 58 17.63 0.85 -2.95
C SER A 58 18.40 0.09 -1.86
N GLY A 59 18.75 -1.18 -2.13
CA GLY A 59 19.52 -2.02 -1.21
C GLY A 59 20.96 -1.57 -0.96
N GLU A 60 21.26 -0.32 -1.25
CA GLU A 60 22.57 0.32 -1.14
C GLU A 60 23.02 0.46 0.33
N ARG A 61 22.07 0.43 1.28
CA ARG A 61 22.36 0.37 2.72
C ARG A 61 22.71 -1.03 3.23
N VAL A 62 22.57 -2.08 2.40
CA VAL A 62 22.87 -3.46 2.77
C VAL A 62 24.19 -3.87 2.13
N PRO A 63 25.27 -4.09 2.90
CA PRO A 63 26.53 -4.59 2.36
C PRO A 63 26.30 -5.98 1.75
N GLU A 64 26.75 -6.20 0.51
CA GLU A 64 26.57 -7.47 -0.22
C GLU A 64 27.13 -8.70 0.55
N LYS A 65 28.11 -8.48 1.44
CA LYS A 65 28.75 -9.53 2.25
C LYS A 65 28.26 -9.60 3.70
N SER A 66 27.23 -8.83 4.08
CA SER A 66 26.75 -8.77 5.47
C SER A 66 26.19 -10.13 5.98
N CYS A 67 25.83 -11.03 5.07
CA CYS A 67 25.14 -12.27 5.39
C CYS A 67 26.06 -13.50 5.56
N GLY A 68 27.37 -13.40 5.31
CA GLY A 68 28.16 -14.58 4.89
C GLY A 68 29.32 -15.05 5.78
N LEU A 69 29.70 -14.32 6.84
CA LEU A 69 31.01 -14.60 7.48
C LEU A 69 31.02 -14.61 9.02
N LEU A 70 30.12 -13.89 9.69
CA LEU A 70 30.17 -13.67 11.15
C LEU A 70 28.86 -13.99 11.89
N ARG A 71 27.88 -14.62 11.24
CA ARG A 71 26.60 -14.99 11.86
C ARG A 71 26.28 -16.45 11.61
N GLU A 72 25.73 -17.10 12.63
CA GLU A 72 25.08 -18.40 12.51
C GLU A 72 24.10 -18.35 11.34
N GLY A 73 24.15 -19.39 10.49
CA GLY A 73 23.37 -19.42 9.26
C GLY A 73 21.88 -19.42 9.57
N THR A 74 21.22 -18.26 9.44
CA THR A 74 19.76 -18.16 9.60
C THR A 74 19.05 -19.09 8.63
N THR A 75 18.14 -19.89 9.17
CA THR A 75 17.26 -20.76 8.40
C THR A 75 16.37 -19.91 7.49
N VAL A 76 15.93 -20.51 6.38
CA VAL A 76 15.02 -19.84 5.44
C VAL A 76 13.72 -19.42 6.13
N THR A 77 13.25 -20.21 7.10
CA THR A 77 12.06 -19.91 7.92
C THR A 77 12.24 -18.65 8.77
N GLU A 78 13.40 -18.47 9.41
CA GLU A 78 13.69 -17.25 10.18
C GLU A 78 13.74 -16.01 9.29
N ARG A 79 14.28 -16.15 8.07
CA ARG A 79 14.28 -15.05 7.08
C ARG A 79 12.86 -14.67 6.69
N TYR A 80 11.98 -15.64 6.45
CA TYR A 80 10.56 -15.36 6.19
C TYR A 80 9.85 -14.76 7.40
N GLY A 81 10.17 -15.22 8.62
CA GLY A 81 9.66 -14.64 9.87
C GLY A 81 10.04 -13.16 10.03
N LEU A 82 11.30 -12.81 9.74
CA LEU A 82 11.77 -11.42 9.74
C LEU A 82 11.02 -10.57 8.70
N ILE A 83 10.87 -11.07 7.48
CA ILE A 83 10.13 -10.39 6.41
C ILE A 83 8.67 -10.13 6.82
N ASN A 84 8.01 -11.11 7.44
CA ASN A 84 6.63 -10.98 7.88
C ASN A 84 6.47 -9.98 9.05
N ARG A 85 7.48 -9.89 9.93
CA ARG A 85 7.50 -8.91 11.03
C ARG A 85 7.63 -7.47 10.53
N GLU A 86 8.38 -7.26 9.45
CA GLU A 86 8.76 -5.94 8.94
C GLU A 86 7.94 -5.45 7.72
N GLU A 87 6.89 -6.18 7.33
CA GLU A 87 6.07 -5.91 6.13
C GLU A 87 5.42 -4.50 6.11
N GLY A 88 5.24 -3.87 7.28
CA GLY A 88 4.75 -2.49 7.40
C GLY A 88 5.83 -1.41 7.27
N HIS A 89 7.10 -1.76 7.44
CA HIS A 89 8.22 -0.82 7.42
C HIS A 89 8.95 -0.81 6.07
N TYR A 90 9.07 -1.97 5.43
CA TYR A 90 9.78 -2.12 4.17
C TYR A 90 8.95 -2.91 3.15
N PRO A 91 9.09 -2.62 1.84
CA PRO A 91 8.48 -3.45 0.81
C PRO A 91 9.01 -4.89 0.83
N THR A 92 8.12 -5.88 0.83
CA THR A 92 8.44 -7.32 0.82
C THR A 92 9.45 -7.70 -0.26
N SER A 93 9.32 -7.12 -1.46
CA SER A 93 10.24 -7.36 -2.57
C SER A 93 11.69 -7.01 -2.23
N SER A 94 11.90 -5.90 -1.51
CA SER A 94 13.24 -5.43 -1.14
C SER A 94 13.83 -6.31 -0.05
N MET A 95 13.04 -6.66 0.96
CA MET A 95 13.49 -7.59 2.00
C MET A 95 13.81 -8.99 1.45
N CYS A 96 13.00 -9.53 0.54
CA CYS A 96 13.30 -10.79 -0.14
C CYS A 96 14.64 -10.73 -0.90
N ARG A 97 14.93 -9.62 -1.58
CA ARG A 97 16.21 -9.39 -2.27
C ARG A 97 17.37 -9.33 -1.29
N TRP A 98 17.24 -8.62 -0.17
CA TRP A 98 18.29 -8.51 0.86
C TRP A 98 18.55 -9.83 1.59
N SER A 99 17.50 -10.59 1.88
CA SER A 99 17.59 -11.88 2.58
C SER A 99 17.94 -13.06 1.66
N GLY A 100 18.00 -12.84 0.34
CA GLY A 100 18.32 -13.87 -0.65
C GLY A 100 17.25 -14.96 -0.74
N VAL A 101 15.97 -14.61 -0.56
CA VAL A 101 14.84 -15.55 -0.62
C VAL A 101 13.86 -15.19 -1.73
N SER A 102 13.09 -16.17 -2.21
CA SER A 102 12.06 -15.91 -3.22
C SER A 102 10.83 -15.25 -2.61
N ARG A 103 10.25 -14.28 -3.33
CA ARG A 103 8.94 -13.70 -2.99
C ARG A 103 7.82 -14.75 -2.96
N SER A 104 7.78 -15.65 -3.94
CA SER A 104 6.78 -16.73 -3.96
C SER A 104 6.97 -17.71 -2.80
N GLY A 105 8.22 -17.95 -2.41
CA GLY A 105 8.57 -18.73 -1.23
C GLY A 105 8.05 -18.09 0.06
N CYS A 106 8.19 -16.77 0.19
CA CYS A 106 7.69 -16.01 1.33
C CYS A 106 6.16 -16.09 1.45
N TYR A 107 5.42 -15.85 0.36
CA TYR A 107 3.96 -15.96 0.39
C TYR A 107 3.48 -17.39 0.65
N SER A 108 4.06 -18.38 -0.04
CA SER A 108 3.72 -19.78 0.20
C SER A 108 4.04 -20.25 1.62
N TRP A 109 5.08 -19.71 2.26
CA TRP A 109 5.38 -19.98 3.66
C TRP A 109 4.35 -19.32 4.60
N ARG A 110 3.92 -18.09 4.29
CA ARG A 110 2.90 -17.37 5.06
C ARG A 110 1.54 -18.05 4.99
N ASP A 111 1.16 -18.47 3.79
CA ASP A 111 -0.14 -19.07 3.51
C ASP A 111 -0.17 -20.57 3.83
N ARG A 112 0.93 -21.16 4.33
CA ARG A 112 0.98 -22.58 4.66
C ARG A 112 0.00 -22.86 5.80
N PRO A 113 -1.06 -23.65 5.57
CA PRO A 113 -1.89 -24.12 6.66
C PRO A 113 -1.04 -25.00 7.59
N GLN A 114 -1.35 -24.94 8.89
CA GLN A 114 -0.75 -25.88 9.83
C GLN A 114 -1.01 -27.31 9.35
N CYS A 115 0.03 -28.15 9.32
CA CYS A 115 -0.17 -29.55 8.95
C CYS A 115 -1.00 -30.27 10.03
N ALA A 116 -1.73 -31.32 9.64
CA ALA A 116 -2.57 -32.09 10.56
C ALA A 116 -1.82 -32.56 11.82
N THR A 117 -0.52 -32.86 11.70
CA THR A 117 0.34 -33.22 12.84
C THR A 117 0.60 -32.04 13.79
N ALA A 118 0.77 -30.82 13.27
CA ALA A 118 0.96 -29.63 14.10
C ALA A 118 -0.32 -29.30 14.87
N ILE A 119 -1.48 -29.37 14.19
CA ILE A 119 -2.80 -29.23 14.82
C ILE A 119 -2.97 -30.31 15.91
N GLY A 120 -2.65 -31.57 15.59
CA GLY A 120 -2.71 -32.66 16.57
C GLY A 120 -1.80 -32.45 17.78
N ARG A 121 -0.62 -31.85 17.59
CA ARG A 121 0.29 -31.49 18.69
C ARG A 121 -0.25 -30.35 19.56
N GLU A 122 -0.90 -29.34 18.99
CA GLU A 122 -1.53 -28.27 19.78
C GLU A 122 -2.71 -28.80 20.60
N VAL A 123 -3.55 -29.65 20.00
CA VAL A 123 -4.64 -30.33 20.72
C VAL A 123 -4.07 -31.17 21.87
N LEU A 124 -3.06 -31.98 21.59
CA LEU A 124 -2.41 -32.80 22.62
C LEU A 124 -1.75 -31.94 23.71
N ALA A 125 -1.09 -30.84 23.34
CA ALA A 125 -0.47 -29.93 24.30
C ALA A 125 -1.52 -29.25 25.21
N THR A 126 -2.73 -28.98 24.69
CA THR A 126 -3.85 -28.47 25.48
C THR A 126 -4.36 -29.53 26.45
N MET A 127 -4.60 -30.76 25.97
CA MET A 127 -5.02 -31.88 26.82
C MET A 127 -4.01 -32.18 27.94
N ILE A 128 -2.71 -32.08 27.64
CA ILE A 128 -1.65 -32.24 28.64
C ILE A 128 -1.76 -31.14 29.70
N LYS A 129 -1.89 -29.86 29.30
CA LYS A 129 -2.01 -28.75 30.25
C LYS A 129 -3.22 -28.92 31.16
N ASP A 130 -4.36 -29.34 30.61
CA ASP A 130 -5.59 -29.57 31.38
C ASP A 130 -5.39 -30.71 32.39
N ALA A 131 -4.81 -31.84 31.96
CA ALA A 131 -4.55 -32.98 32.84
C ALA A 131 -3.60 -32.66 34.01
N PHE A 132 -2.67 -31.71 33.81
CA PHE A 132 -1.76 -31.25 34.87
C PHE A 132 -2.31 -30.06 35.67
N ALA A 133 -3.43 -29.45 35.26
CA ALA A 133 -4.08 -28.36 36.01
C ALA A 133 -5.08 -28.88 37.07
N ASP A 134 -5.57 -30.11 36.90
CA ASP A 134 -6.50 -30.79 37.82
C ASP A 134 -5.79 -31.57 38.96
N SER A 135 -4.46 -31.45 39.10
CA SER A 135 -3.65 -32.10 40.15
C SER A 135 -2.93 -31.10 41.05
#